data_AF-A0ABD5KPF3-F1
#
_entry.id   AF-A0ABD5KPF3-F1
#
_cell.length_a   1.000
_cell.length_b   1.000
_cell.length_c   1.000
_cell.angle_alpha   90.00
_cell.angle_beta   90.00
_cell.angle_gamma   90.00
#
_symmetry.space_group_name_H-M   'P 1'
#
loop_
_entity.id
_entity.type
_entity.pdbx_description
1 polymer ?
#
loop_
_entity_poly.entity_id
_entity_poly.type
_entity_poly.pdbx_seq_one_letter_code
_entity_poly.pdbx_strand_id
1 'polypeptide(L)'
;MGKKKGSKNWNQLKNQKYKERVKNREVHETQNMMRGERGEVDKPIKERILAIFLALMIAGIGYVVGVFVVIGRHFYEHFKISGGTSFLDFDVSEVNVFTSGLFLWTGFVLLIAWLIVNYRMMVLWRSKNSMNDSTDINTHENDQHIALPEEMRRMYDWFPDAGAESSVQVSSMLSHVMLSNKGLKSIDVIQRYKEDVVIDGVIVEHKGDIMYDASGQIITKKMPIIDEEFGRDLFTASGIPLSEKEIRTPVDVRKIEYNELDDSGNRSDRDKLSYDTVADLINNDWTFLDHEVQRPAGAYLVDTAPVNTMVLAITRAGKGQTVIEPTIDMWTREKRKNNIVVNDPKGELLVKNYIPATIRGYEIVQFNLINPLNTDIYNPLGFAAESAREGNFTKAASYIENIGDIFFPREGADDPMWRARCCSQKAA
;
A
#
# COMPACT_ATOMS: atom_id res chain seq x y z
N MET A 1 -23.87 -15.26 -22.49
CA MET A 1 -24.64 -14.00 -22.36
C MET A 1 -25.56 -14.08 -21.15
N GLY A 2 -25.12 -13.55 -20.02
CA GLY A 2 -26.00 -13.21 -18.89
C GLY A 2 -25.64 -11.80 -18.48
N LYS A 3 -26.58 -10.85 -18.61
CA LYS A 3 -26.42 -9.51 -18.02
C LYS A 3 -26.19 -9.73 -16.52
N LYS A 4 -24.99 -9.41 -16.00
CA LYS A 4 -24.75 -9.35 -14.55
C LYS A 4 -25.82 -8.41 -13.97
N LYS A 5 -26.81 -8.99 -13.29
CA LYS A 5 -27.70 -8.22 -12.41
C LYS A 5 -26.77 -7.45 -11.48
N GLY A 6 -26.92 -6.13 -11.39
CA GLY A 6 -26.13 -5.30 -10.46
C GLY A 6 -26.11 -5.98 -9.11
N SER A 7 -24.92 -6.08 -8.50
CA SER A 7 -24.76 -6.83 -7.26
C SER A 7 -25.83 -6.37 -6.26
N LYS A 8 -26.51 -7.32 -5.59
CA LYS A 8 -27.52 -6.99 -4.57
C LYS A 8 -26.97 -5.97 -3.55
N ASN A 9 -25.67 -6.05 -3.29
CA ASN A 9 -24.91 -5.19 -2.40
C ASN A 9 -24.82 -3.74 -2.92
N TRP A 10 -24.55 -3.53 -4.22
CA TRP A 10 -24.49 -2.16 -4.78
C TRP A 10 -25.84 -1.44 -4.70
N ASN A 11 -26.93 -2.15 -4.96
CA ASN A 11 -28.27 -1.56 -4.85
C ASN A 11 -28.63 -1.19 -3.41
N GLN A 12 -28.09 -1.90 -2.42
CA GLN A 12 -28.25 -1.56 -1.00
C GLN A 12 -27.39 -0.34 -0.61
N LEU A 13 -26.13 -0.30 -1.04
CA LEU A 13 -25.19 0.80 -0.76
C LEU A 13 -25.58 2.12 -1.44
N LYS A 14 -26.12 2.05 -2.67
CA LYS A 14 -26.61 3.22 -3.39
C LYS A 14 -27.66 3.99 -2.60
N ASN A 15 -28.51 3.29 -1.85
CA ASN A 15 -29.60 3.89 -1.08
C ASN A 15 -29.17 4.44 0.29
N GLN A 16 -27.94 4.18 0.74
CA GLN A 16 -27.42 4.72 2.00
C GLN A 16 -27.01 6.18 1.87
N LYS A 17 -27.36 7.00 2.87
CA LYS A 17 -27.01 8.43 2.92
C LYS A 17 -25.53 8.62 3.29
N TYR A 18 -24.93 9.75 2.92
CA TYR A 18 -23.51 10.06 3.20
C TYR A 18 -23.13 9.86 4.67
N LYS A 19 -23.95 10.33 5.62
CA LYS A 19 -23.73 10.14 7.08
C LYS A 19 -23.63 8.67 7.51
N GLU A 20 -24.32 7.76 6.82
CA GLU A 20 -24.26 6.32 7.11
C GLU A 20 -23.02 5.66 6.49
N ARG A 21 -22.47 6.24 5.41
CA ARG A 21 -21.23 5.77 4.76
C ARG A 21 -19.97 6.17 5.53
N VAL A 22 -19.97 7.35 6.14
CA VAL A 22 -18.86 7.86 6.99
C VAL A 22 -18.69 7.04 8.27
N LYS A 23 -19.71 6.29 8.70
CA LYS A 23 -19.61 5.37 9.83
C LYS A 23 -18.49 4.33 9.70
N ASN A 24 -18.13 3.99 8.46
CA ASN A 24 -17.01 3.08 8.16
C ASN A 24 -15.64 3.81 8.03
N ARG A 25 -15.61 5.14 8.16
CA ARG A 25 -14.42 6.01 8.10
C ARG A 25 -14.00 6.55 9.47
N GLU A 26 -14.88 6.57 10.46
CA GLU A 26 -14.55 7.04 11.81
C GLU A 26 -13.70 6.01 12.58
N VAL A 27 -12.39 6.20 12.58
CA VAL A 27 -11.44 5.46 13.44
C VAL A 27 -11.67 5.71 14.94
N HIS A 28 -12.47 6.73 15.28
CA HIS A 28 -12.76 7.18 16.63
C HIS A 28 -14.18 6.89 17.12
N GLU A 29 -15.08 6.37 16.27
CA GLU A 29 -16.33 5.78 16.79
C GLU A 29 -15.93 4.54 17.62
N THR A 30 -16.59 4.31 18.75
CA THR A 30 -16.21 3.27 19.72
C THR A 30 -15.93 1.96 19.00
N GLN A 31 -14.65 1.58 18.89
CA GLN A 31 -14.26 0.30 18.33
C GLN A 31 -15.09 -0.74 19.05
N ASN A 32 -15.81 -1.56 18.28
CA ASN A 32 -16.54 -2.66 18.86
C ASN A 32 -15.48 -3.54 19.51
N MET A 33 -15.39 -3.50 20.85
CA MET A 33 -14.38 -4.21 21.64
C MET A 33 -14.54 -5.73 21.52
N MET A 34 -15.68 -6.15 20.97
CA MET A 34 -15.99 -7.53 20.64
C MET A 34 -15.25 -7.92 19.36
N ARG A 35 -14.39 -8.93 19.49
CA ARG A 35 -13.64 -9.53 18.39
C ARG A 35 -14.60 -10.14 17.38
N GLY A 36 -14.38 -9.89 16.08
CA GLY A 36 -15.13 -10.55 15.01
C GLY A 36 -14.81 -12.05 14.94
N GLU A 37 -15.82 -12.89 14.75
CA GLU A 37 -15.69 -14.34 14.62
C GLU A 37 -15.72 -14.74 13.13
N ARG A 38 -14.63 -15.34 12.62
CA ARG A 38 -14.57 -15.88 11.23
C ARG A 38 -15.26 -17.25 11.09
N GLY A 39 -15.60 -17.90 12.20
CA GLY A 39 -16.26 -19.19 12.28
C GLY A 39 -16.01 -19.89 13.62
N GLU A 40 -16.76 -20.95 13.92
CA GLU A 40 -16.53 -21.76 15.12
C GLU A 40 -15.28 -22.65 14.94
N VAL A 41 -14.40 -22.64 15.94
CA VAL A 41 -13.23 -23.53 15.97
C VAL A 41 -13.67 -24.93 16.40
N ASP A 42 -13.44 -25.92 15.53
CA ASP A 42 -13.74 -27.32 15.85
C ASP A 42 -12.97 -27.78 17.10
N LYS A 43 -13.64 -28.42 18.06
CA LYS A 43 -13.00 -28.98 19.26
C LYS A 43 -12.10 -30.18 18.87
N PRO A 44 -10.88 -30.33 19.45
CA PRO A 44 -9.91 -31.38 19.08
C PRO A 44 -10.29 -32.80 19.59
N ILE A 45 -11.57 -33.09 19.77
CA ILE A 45 -12.06 -34.34 20.37
C ILE A 45 -11.71 -35.54 19.48
N LYS A 46 -11.93 -35.42 18.17
CA LYS A 46 -11.65 -36.49 17.20
C LYS A 46 -10.15 -36.80 17.12
N GLU A 47 -9.32 -35.75 17.05
CA GLU A 47 -7.86 -35.86 16.99
C GLU A 47 -7.27 -36.48 18.25
N ARG A 48 -7.80 -36.16 19.45
CA ARG A 48 -7.39 -36.76 20.72
C ARG A 48 -7.76 -38.24 20.82
N ILE A 49 -8.97 -38.61 20.41
CA ILE A 49 -9.40 -40.02 20.38
C ILE A 49 -8.51 -40.84 19.45
N LEU A 50 -8.24 -40.31 18.25
CA LEU A 50 -7.36 -40.98 17.28
C LEU A 50 -5.92 -41.10 17.80
N ALA A 51 -5.41 -40.08 18.51
CA ALA A 51 -4.08 -40.13 19.12
C ALA A 51 -3.96 -41.23 20.19
N ILE A 52 -4.98 -41.39 21.03
CA ILE A 52 -5.04 -42.45 22.05
C ILE A 52 -5.07 -43.83 21.38
N PHE A 53 -5.90 -44.00 20.36
CA PHE A 53 -6.00 -45.26 19.63
C PHE A 53 -4.67 -45.66 18.97
N LEU A 54 -4.01 -44.72 18.30
CA LEU A 54 -2.71 -44.97 17.66
C LEU A 54 -1.61 -45.27 18.69
N ALA A 55 -1.60 -44.56 19.82
CA ALA A 55 -0.66 -44.80 20.91
C ALA A 55 -0.84 -46.20 21.53
N LEU A 56 -2.08 -46.67 21.69
CA LEU A 56 -2.37 -48.02 22.16
C LEU A 56 -1.88 -49.09 21.17
N MET A 57 -2.03 -48.87 19.85
CA MET A 57 -1.46 -49.79 18.85
C MET A 57 0.07 -49.85 18.93
N ILE A 58 0.74 -48.70 19.05
CA ILE A 58 2.19 -48.63 19.19
C ILE A 58 2.65 -49.31 20.48
N ALA A 59 1.93 -49.14 21.59
CA ALA A 59 2.21 -49.81 22.84
C ALA A 59 2.03 -51.34 22.75
N GLY A 60 1.02 -51.81 22.00
CA GLY A 60 0.83 -53.24 21.72
C GLY A 60 2.01 -53.85 20.95
N ILE A 61 2.52 -53.14 19.94
CA ILE A 61 3.75 -53.55 19.23
C ILE A 61 4.95 -53.51 20.18
N GLY A 62 5.07 -52.46 20.98
CA GLY A 62 6.12 -52.30 21.99
C GLY A 62 6.14 -53.41 23.05
N TYR A 63 4.96 -53.93 23.42
CA TYR A 63 4.83 -55.10 24.30
C TYR A 63 5.40 -56.34 23.64
N VAL A 64 5.01 -56.64 22.40
CA VAL A 64 5.52 -57.79 21.65
C VAL A 64 7.05 -57.73 21.53
N VAL A 65 7.59 -56.56 21.19
CA VAL A 65 9.05 -56.34 21.15
C VAL A 65 9.68 -56.53 22.53
N GLY A 66 9.06 -56.00 23.59
CA GLY A 66 9.52 -56.18 24.97
C GLY A 66 9.56 -57.66 25.39
N VAL A 67 8.57 -58.46 24.98
CA VAL A 67 8.54 -59.91 25.20
C VAL A 67 9.75 -60.58 24.55
N PHE A 68 10.05 -60.27 23.29
CA PHE A 68 11.23 -60.81 22.61
C PHE A 68 12.54 -60.40 23.29
N VAL A 69 12.63 -59.17 23.82
CA VAL A 69 13.82 -58.71 24.56
C VAL A 69 13.99 -59.45 25.88
N VAL A 70 12.91 -59.71 26.62
CA VAL A 70 12.94 -60.50 27.86
C VAL A 70 13.38 -61.94 27.57
N ILE A 71 12.82 -62.58 26.54
CA ILE A 71 13.22 -63.93 26.11
C ILE A 71 14.70 -63.94 25.70
N GLY A 72 15.15 -62.95 24.92
CA GLY A 72 16.56 -62.82 24.51
C GLY A 72 17.51 -62.58 25.68
N ARG A 73 17.10 -61.82 26.70
CA ARG A 73 17.88 -61.64 27.94
C ARG A 73 18.02 -62.96 28.71
N HIS A 74 16.93 -63.70 28.89
CA HIS A 74 16.97 -65.00 29.55
C HIS A 74 17.81 -66.01 28.77
N PHE A 75 17.74 -65.99 27.44
CA PHE A 75 18.61 -66.77 26.57
C PHE A 75 20.10 -66.41 26.77
N TYR A 76 20.43 -65.12 26.85
CA TYR A 76 21.79 -64.65 27.11
C TYR A 76 22.30 -65.03 28.51
N GLU A 77 21.45 -64.91 29.54
CA GLU A 77 21.78 -65.32 30.91
C GLU A 77 21.99 -66.85 30.98
N HIS A 78 21.15 -67.64 30.32
CA HIS A 78 21.31 -69.08 30.19
C HIS A 78 22.66 -69.43 29.53
N PHE A 79 22.98 -68.80 28.39
CA PHE A 79 24.24 -69.00 27.66
C PHE A 79 25.49 -68.65 28.49
N LYS A 80 25.40 -67.62 29.34
CA LYS A 80 26.50 -67.19 30.22
C LYS A 80 26.73 -68.14 31.40
N ILE A 81 25.65 -68.74 31.94
CA ILE A 81 25.72 -69.67 33.09
C ILE A 81 26.11 -71.08 32.64
N SER A 82 25.67 -71.53 31.46
CA SER A 82 25.97 -72.87 30.94
C SER A 82 27.36 -73.01 30.31
N GLY A 83 28.19 -71.97 30.33
CA GLY A 83 29.55 -72.02 29.78
C GLY A 83 29.60 -72.22 28.26
N GLY A 84 28.48 -71.97 27.55
CA GLY A 84 28.41 -71.98 26.08
C GLY A 84 28.30 -73.34 25.39
N THR A 85 27.89 -74.41 26.08
CA THR A 85 27.95 -75.77 25.51
C THR A 85 26.67 -76.28 24.82
N SER A 86 25.50 -75.65 24.99
CA SER A 86 24.30 -76.02 24.20
C SER A 86 23.26 -74.90 24.14
N PHE A 87 22.94 -74.42 22.93
CA PHE A 87 21.86 -73.44 22.70
C PHE A 87 20.47 -74.09 22.59
N LEU A 88 20.43 -75.40 22.30
CA LEU A 88 19.21 -76.17 22.03
C LEU A 88 18.45 -76.57 23.31
N ASP A 89 19.10 -76.48 24.47
CA ASP A 89 18.51 -76.84 25.77
C ASP A 89 17.73 -75.67 26.40
N PHE A 90 17.60 -74.53 25.69
CA PHE A 90 16.82 -73.40 26.14
C PHE A 90 15.32 -73.62 25.88
N ASP A 91 14.57 -73.97 26.92
CA ASP A 91 13.12 -74.06 26.86
C ASP A 91 12.47 -72.68 27.07
N VAL A 92 11.82 -72.17 26.03
CA VAL A 92 11.10 -70.89 26.05
C VAL A 92 9.87 -70.93 26.96
N SER A 93 9.31 -72.11 27.21
CA SER A 93 8.09 -72.27 28.02
C SER A 93 8.32 -72.10 29.53
N GLU A 94 9.57 -72.25 29.98
CA GLU A 94 9.96 -72.05 31.38
C GLU A 94 10.28 -70.57 31.71
N VAL A 95 10.30 -69.69 30.69
CA VAL A 95 10.61 -68.27 30.87
C VAL A 95 9.39 -67.52 31.40
N ASN A 96 9.51 -66.93 32.59
CA ASN A 96 8.47 -66.05 33.11
C ASN A 96 8.50 -64.69 32.40
N VAL A 97 7.64 -64.54 31.40
CA VAL A 97 7.54 -63.32 30.58
C VAL A 97 6.83 -62.18 31.31
N PHE A 98 6.00 -62.49 32.33
CA PHE A 98 5.19 -61.51 33.07
C PHE A 98 6.00 -60.85 34.20
N THR A 99 7.02 -60.09 33.83
CA THR A 99 7.85 -59.33 34.76
C THR A 99 7.33 -57.90 34.96
N SER A 100 7.53 -57.34 36.16
CA SER A 100 7.23 -55.93 36.44
C SER A 100 7.97 -54.97 35.49
N GLY A 101 9.16 -55.34 35.04
CA GLY A 101 9.94 -54.59 34.06
C GLY A 101 9.27 -54.49 32.69
N LEU A 102 8.58 -55.54 32.24
CA LEU A 102 7.85 -55.52 30.95
C LEU A 102 6.65 -54.55 30.99
N PHE A 103 5.92 -54.52 32.11
CA PHE A 103 4.81 -53.57 32.30
C PHE A 103 5.29 -52.11 32.42
N LEU A 104 6.43 -51.87 33.07
CA LEU A 104 7.05 -50.55 33.10
C LEU A 104 7.53 -50.11 31.71
N TRP A 105 8.12 -51.02 30.94
CA TRP A 105 8.52 -50.76 29.55
C TRP A 105 7.33 -50.41 28.66
N THR A 106 6.24 -51.19 28.71
CA THR A 106 5.05 -50.88 27.90
C THR A 106 4.37 -49.58 28.31
N GLY A 107 4.28 -49.31 29.62
CA GLY A 107 3.80 -48.02 30.12
C GLY A 107 4.64 -46.85 29.62
N PHE A 108 5.97 -47.02 29.60
CA PHE A 108 6.89 -46.01 29.07
C PHE A 108 6.72 -45.79 27.56
N VAL A 109 6.67 -46.87 26.77
CA VAL A 109 6.44 -46.79 25.32
C VAL A 109 5.09 -46.15 25.00
N LEU A 110 4.04 -46.49 25.76
CA LEU A 110 2.72 -45.87 25.62
C LEU A 110 2.77 -44.36 25.88
N LEU A 111 3.45 -43.93 26.94
CA LEU A 111 3.56 -42.52 27.30
C LEU A 111 4.32 -41.73 26.24
N ILE A 112 5.46 -42.24 25.77
CA ILE A 112 6.26 -41.58 24.72
C ILE A 112 5.51 -41.56 23.39
N ALA A 113 4.88 -42.66 23.00
CA ALA A 113 4.08 -42.72 21.78
C ALA A 113 2.91 -41.75 21.84
N TRP A 114 2.20 -41.68 22.98
CA TRP A 114 1.11 -40.74 23.18
C TRP A 114 1.59 -39.28 23.07
N LEU A 115 2.71 -38.91 23.70
CA LEU A 115 3.25 -37.55 23.61
C LEU A 115 3.56 -37.14 22.15
N ILE A 116 4.25 -38.01 21.40
CA ILE A 116 4.65 -37.73 20.01
C ILE A 116 3.42 -37.63 19.10
N VAL A 117 2.52 -38.61 19.20
CA VAL A 117 1.32 -38.67 18.35
C VAL A 117 0.37 -37.54 18.68
N ASN A 118 0.12 -37.28 19.97
CA ASN A 118 -0.74 -36.19 20.40
C ASN A 118 -0.18 -34.84 19.95
N TYR A 119 1.14 -34.61 20.06
CA TYR A 119 1.76 -33.39 19.53
C TYR A 119 1.52 -33.23 18.03
N ARG A 120 1.76 -34.28 17.23
CA ARG A 120 1.53 -34.24 15.77
C ARG A 120 0.06 -34.01 15.42
N MET A 121 -0.86 -34.66 16.12
CA MET A 121 -2.30 -34.50 15.92
C MET A 121 -2.77 -33.08 16.27
N MET A 122 -2.24 -32.48 17.33
CA MET A 122 -2.54 -31.10 17.70
C MET A 122 -1.99 -30.08 16.68
N VAL A 123 -0.83 -30.35 16.07
CA VAL A 123 -0.30 -29.51 14.97
C VAL A 123 -1.21 -29.57 13.74
N LEU A 124 -1.71 -30.76 13.38
CA LEU A 124 -2.67 -30.92 12.28
C LEU A 124 -3.99 -30.20 12.56
N TRP A 125 -4.50 -30.30 13.79
CA TRP A 125 -5.69 -29.56 14.22
C TRP A 125 -5.51 -28.04 14.10
N ARG A 126 -4.37 -27.50 14.58
CA ARG A 126 -4.04 -26.08 14.43
C ARG A 126 -3.94 -25.67 12.96
N SER A 127 -3.34 -26.50 12.11
CA SER A 127 -3.22 -26.22 10.67
C SER A 127 -4.58 -26.14 9.99
N LYS A 128 -5.50 -27.10 10.26
CA LYS A 128 -6.88 -27.07 9.74
C LYS A 128 -7.63 -25.82 10.19
N ASN A 129 -7.44 -25.43 11.45
CA ASN A 129 -8.13 -24.29 12.03
C ASN A 129 -7.43 -22.95 11.77
N SER A 130 -6.23 -22.93 11.18
CA SER A 130 -5.44 -21.69 10.99
C SER A 130 -6.16 -20.57 10.23
N MET A 131 -7.11 -20.91 9.35
CA MET A 131 -7.90 -19.90 8.61
C MET A 131 -9.09 -19.37 9.42
N ASN A 132 -9.60 -20.14 10.37
CA ASN A 132 -10.74 -19.79 11.22
C ASN A 132 -10.30 -19.21 12.58
N ASP A 133 -9.12 -19.61 13.05
CA ASP A 133 -8.53 -19.17 14.30
C ASP A 133 -8.04 -17.74 14.14
N SER A 134 -8.85 -16.79 14.61
CA SER A 134 -8.54 -15.37 14.53
C SER A 134 -7.66 -14.91 15.70
N THR A 135 -7.17 -15.78 16.59
CA THR A 135 -6.45 -15.40 17.84
C THR A 135 -5.25 -14.48 17.63
N ASP A 136 -4.60 -14.56 16.48
CA ASP A 136 -3.36 -13.84 16.19
C ASP A 136 -3.57 -12.48 15.52
N ILE A 137 -4.77 -12.22 14.98
CA ILE A 137 -5.11 -10.96 14.30
C ILE A 137 -6.36 -10.36 14.96
N ASN A 138 -6.25 -9.12 15.43
CA ASN A 138 -7.41 -8.37 15.89
C ASN A 138 -8.25 -7.99 14.66
N THR A 139 -9.33 -8.73 14.41
CA THR A 139 -10.30 -8.40 13.37
C THR A 139 -11.56 -7.88 14.02
N HIS A 140 -11.93 -6.63 13.75
CA HIS A 140 -13.22 -6.09 14.16
C HIS A 140 -14.23 -6.31 13.04
N GLU A 141 -15.53 -6.49 13.36
CA GLU A 141 -16.57 -6.71 12.34
C GLU A 141 -16.69 -5.53 11.35
N ASN A 142 -16.35 -4.32 11.79
CA ASN A 142 -16.35 -3.11 10.97
C ASN A 142 -15.08 -2.97 10.08
N ASP A 143 -14.08 -3.83 10.27
CA ASP A 143 -12.77 -3.74 9.61
C ASP A 143 -12.74 -4.44 8.23
N GLN A 144 -13.86 -5.02 7.80
CA GLN A 144 -13.93 -5.93 6.65
C GLN A 144 -14.64 -5.36 5.41
N HIS A 145 -15.00 -4.08 5.40
CA HIS A 145 -15.65 -3.51 4.22
C HIS A 145 -14.62 -3.26 3.11
N ILE A 146 -14.53 -4.20 2.18
CA ILE A 146 -13.82 -4.00 0.91
C ILE A 146 -14.65 -3.04 0.08
N ALA A 147 -14.21 -1.79 -0.01
CA ALA A 147 -14.87 -0.77 -0.80
C ALA A 147 -14.97 -1.20 -2.28
N LEU A 148 -16.18 -1.11 -2.84
CA LEU A 148 -16.40 -1.41 -4.25
C LEU A 148 -15.83 -0.27 -5.13
N PRO A 149 -15.41 -0.52 -6.38
CA PRO A 149 -14.95 0.54 -7.28
C PRO A 149 -15.98 1.65 -7.52
N GLU A 150 -17.27 1.32 -7.52
CA GLU A 150 -18.38 2.29 -7.56
C GLU A 150 -18.43 3.19 -6.33
N GLU A 151 -18.07 2.65 -5.17
CA GLU A 151 -18.08 3.33 -3.89
C GLU A 151 -16.88 4.28 -3.78
N MET A 152 -15.68 3.79 -4.12
CA MET A 152 -14.45 4.60 -4.20
C MET A 152 -14.66 5.85 -5.07
N ARG A 153 -15.30 5.67 -6.23
CA ARG A 153 -15.62 6.75 -7.18
C ARG A 153 -16.56 7.83 -6.63
N ARG A 154 -17.40 7.51 -5.65
CA ARG A 154 -18.30 8.47 -4.98
C ARG A 154 -17.65 9.07 -3.73
N MET A 155 -16.86 8.28 -3.02
CA MET A 155 -16.23 8.70 -1.76
C MET A 155 -15.08 9.67 -1.97
N TYR A 156 -14.22 9.42 -2.96
CA TYR A 156 -13.00 10.20 -3.17
C TYR A 156 -13.15 11.28 -4.24
N ASP A 157 -12.19 12.19 -4.29
CA ASP A 157 -12.16 13.28 -5.26
C ASP A 157 -11.47 12.85 -6.56
N TRP A 158 -11.70 13.62 -7.62
CA TRP A 158 -11.25 13.32 -8.97
C TRP A 158 -10.24 14.37 -9.42
N PHE A 159 -9.03 13.91 -9.77
CA PHE A 159 -7.97 14.76 -10.28
C PHE A 159 -7.58 14.33 -11.69
N PRO A 160 -7.40 15.23 -12.67
CA PRO A 160 -7.04 14.85 -14.04
C PRO A 160 -5.71 14.12 -14.11
N ASP A 161 -5.62 13.06 -14.92
CA ASP A 161 -4.38 12.28 -15.00
C ASP A 161 -3.26 12.98 -15.77
N ALA A 162 -3.59 13.80 -16.76
CA ALA A 162 -2.64 14.63 -17.51
C ALA A 162 -3.24 15.99 -17.91
N GLY A 163 -2.38 17.00 -18.04
CA GLY A 163 -2.61 18.24 -18.80
C GLY A 163 -3.68 19.22 -18.35
N ALA A 164 -4.55 18.85 -17.43
CA ALA A 164 -5.49 19.78 -16.83
C ALA A 164 -5.07 20.13 -15.40
N GLU A 165 -5.35 21.37 -15.02
CA GLU A 165 -5.30 21.82 -13.64
C GLU A 165 -6.66 21.64 -12.96
N SER A 166 -6.64 21.41 -11.65
CA SER A 166 -7.83 21.19 -10.83
C SER A 166 -7.75 21.98 -9.52
N SER A 167 -8.91 22.36 -8.97
CA SER A 167 -8.98 23.01 -7.65
C SER A 167 -8.85 22.01 -6.49
N VAL A 168 -8.94 20.70 -6.78
CA VAL A 168 -8.80 19.63 -5.79
C VAL A 168 -7.34 19.57 -5.28
N GLN A 169 -7.16 19.56 -3.96
CA GLN A 169 -5.84 19.47 -3.33
C GLN A 169 -5.50 18.02 -2.96
N VAL A 170 -4.47 17.46 -3.58
CA VAL A 170 -4.14 16.04 -3.50
C VAL A 170 -3.25 15.76 -2.29
N SER A 171 -3.74 14.93 -1.37
CA SER A 171 -2.92 14.40 -0.26
C SER A 171 -2.42 12.99 -0.53
N SER A 172 -3.28 12.12 -1.09
CA SER A 172 -2.91 10.74 -1.44
C SER A 172 -3.57 10.28 -2.73
N MET A 173 -2.83 9.56 -3.56
CA MET A 173 -3.34 8.92 -4.76
C MET A 173 -3.79 7.49 -4.45
N LEU A 174 -5.04 7.16 -4.79
CA LEU A 174 -5.64 5.88 -4.43
C LEU A 174 -5.83 4.95 -5.63
N SER A 175 -6.31 5.51 -6.74
CA SER A 175 -6.61 4.71 -7.93
C SER A 175 -6.58 5.57 -9.19
N HIS A 176 -6.50 4.91 -10.35
CA HIS A 176 -6.60 5.55 -11.66
C HIS A 176 -7.77 4.96 -12.42
N VAL A 177 -8.56 5.82 -13.06
CA VAL A 177 -9.76 5.45 -13.79
C VAL A 177 -9.77 6.12 -15.14
N MET A 178 -10.02 5.34 -16.19
CA MET A 178 -10.17 5.87 -17.54
C MET A 178 -11.56 6.44 -17.75
N LEU A 179 -11.66 7.57 -18.43
CA LEU A 179 -12.92 8.29 -18.63
C LEU A 179 -13.44 8.13 -20.05
N SER A 180 -14.75 8.22 -20.21
CA SER A 180 -15.39 8.32 -21.53
C SER A 180 -15.78 9.77 -21.81
N ASN A 181 -15.80 10.17 -23.08
CA ASN A 181 -16.19 11.52 -23.49
C ASN A 181 -17.69 11.83 -23.34
N LYS A 182 -18.48 10.91 -22.79
CA LYS A 182 -19.94 11.05 -22.71
C LYS A 182 -20.29 12.09 -21.64
N GLY A 183 -20.93 13.18 -22.06
CA GLY A 183 -21.35 14.26 -21.16
C GLY A 183 -20.24 15.26 -20.82
N LEU A 184 -19.10 15.19 -21.51
CA LEU A 184 -18.01 16.14 -21.36
C LEU A 184 -18.00 17.16 -22.51
N LYS A 185 -17.55 18.38 -22.21
CA LYS A 185 -17.40 19.45 -23.19
C LYS A 185 -16.22 19.15 -24.14
N SER A 186 -16.16 19.90 -25.23
CA SER A 186 -14.99 19.96 -26.10
C SER A 186 -14.21 21.23 -25.80
N ILE A 187 -12.89 21.13 -25.89
CA ILE A 187 -11.95 22.23 -25.64
C ILE A 187 -11.20 22.56 -26.93
N ASP A 188 -10.78 23.82 -27.05
CA ASP A 188 -9.95 24.27 -28.16
C ASP A 188 -8.49 24.02 -27.81
N VAL A 189 -7.86 23.09 -28.52
CA VAL A 189 -6.48 22.66 -28.27
C VAL A 189 -5.56 23.32 -29.28
N ILE A 190 -4.47 23.90 -28.78
CA ILE A 190 -3.43 24.50 -29.61
C ILE A 190 -2.72 23.41 -30.42
N GLN A 191 -2.63 23.59 -31.72
CA GLN A 191 -1.89 22.67 -32.57
C GLN A 191 -0.39 23.00 -32.54
N ARG A 192 0.43 21.96 -32.38
CA ARG A 192 1.90 22.06 -32.38
C ARG A 192 2.49 21.20 -33.50
N TYR A 193 3.65 21.60 -34.03
CA TYR A 193 4.36 20.83 -35.05
C TYR A 193 4.81 19.47 -34.48
N LYS A 194 4.46 18.38 -35.19
CA LYS A 194 4.80 17.01 -34.75
C LYS A 194 6.23 16.60 -35.08
N GLU A 195 6.82 17.25 -36.08
CA GLU A 195 8.15 17.02 -36.62
C GLU A 195 8.78 18.37 -36.96
N ASP A 196 10.11 18.40 -37.01
CA ASP A 196 10.86 19.60 -37.37
C ASP A 196 10.56 19.97 -38.83
N VAL A 197 10.20 21.23 -39.07
CA VAL A 197 9.92 21.72 -40.42
C VAL A 197 11.18 22.33 -40.99
N VAL A 198 11.74 21.67 -42.00
CA VAL A 198 12.94 22.14 -42.72
C VAL A 198 12.51 22.81 -44.01
N ILE A 199 12.87 24.08 -44.17
CA ILE A 199 12.70 24.83 -45.43
C ILE A 199 14.10 25.24 -45.89
N ASP A 200 14.46 24.89 -47.12
CA ASP A 200 15.74 25.24 -47.75
C ASP A 200 16.99 24.83 -46.94
N GLY A 201 16.92 23.68 -46.25
CA GLY A 201 18.04 23.14 -45.47
C GLY A 201 18.26 23.81 -44.11
N VAL A 202 17.39 24.75 -43.72
CA VAL A 202 17.37 25.38 -42.40
C VAL A 202 16.11 24.93 -41.66
N ILE A 203 16.28 24.55 -40.39
CA ILE A 203 15.15 24.23 -39.51
C ILE A 203 14.49 25.57 -39.15
N VAL A 204 13.25 25.76 -39.58
CA VAL A 204 12.50 27.01 -39.36
C VAL A 204 11.63 26.90 -38.12
N GLU A 205 11.01 25.74 -37.89
CA GLU A 205 10.16 25.45 -36.74
C GLU A 205 10.58 24.12 -36.12
N HIS A 206 10.69 24.07 -34.80
CA HIS A 206 11.04 22.85 -34.07
C HIS A 206 9.79 22.05 -33.70
N LYS A 207 9.98 20.74 -33.53
CA LYS A 207 8.98 19.85 -32.97
C LYS A 207 8.50 20.36 -31.61
N GLY A 208 7.19 20.59 -31.50
CA GLY A 208 6.55 21.11 -30.29
C GLY A 208 6.25 22.60 -30.33
N ASP A 209 6.73 23.33 -31.34
CA ASP A 209 6.40 24.74 -31.52
C ASP A 209 4.93 24.93 -31.92
N ILE A 210 4.37 26.04 -31.48
CA ILE A 210 2.95 26.40 -31.70
C ILE A 210 2.76 26.78 -33.16
N MET A 211 1.74 26.23 -33.80
CA MET A 211 1.39 26.62 -35.16
C MET A 211 0.64 27.95 -35.17
N TYR A 212 1.11 28.89 -35.97
CA TYR A 212 0.45 30.16 -36.24
C TYR A 212 -0.18 30.13 -37.64
N ASP A 213 -1.35 30.75 -37.77
CA ASP A 213 -1.96 30.99 -39.08
C ASP A 213 -1.22 32.11 -39.84
N ALA A 214 -1.59 32.31 -41.11
CA ALA A 214 -0.99 33.35 -41.95
C ALA A 214 -1.21 34.79 -41.43
N SER A 215 -2.04 34.98 -40.40
CA SER A 215 -2.30 36.24 -39.72
C SER A 215 -1.60 36.38 -38.36
N GLY A 216 -0.82 35.38 -37.95
CA GLY A 216 -0.09 35.36 -36.68
C GLY A 216 -0.94 34.95 -35.46
N GLN A 217 -2.15 34.40 -35.66
CA GLN A 217 -2.97 33.86 -34.57
C GLN A 217 -2.70 32.37 -34.38
N ILE A 218 -2.84 31.89 -33.15
CA ILE A 218 -2.60 30.49 -32.80
C ILE A 218 -3.67 29.60 -33.43
N ILE A 219 -3.26 28.56 -34.15
CA ILE A 219 -4.17 27.58 -34.73
C ILE A 219 -4.67 26.66 -33.62
N THR A 220 -5.95 26.80 -33.29
CA THR A 220 -6.65 25.94 -32.34
C THR A 220 -7.55 24.94 -33.06
N LYS A 221 -7.73 23.76 -32.46
CA LYS A 221 -8.65 22.73 -32.94
C LYS A 221 -9.54 22.25 -31.81
N LYS A 222 -10.84 22.30 -32.04
CA LYS A 222 -11.83 21.77 -31.12
C LYS A 222 -11.72 20.25 -31.02
N MET A 223 -11.37 19.77 -29.84
CA MET A 223 -11.21 18.35 -29.52
C MET A 223 -11.99 18.00 -28.24
N PRO A 224 -12.40 16.73 -28.06
CA PRO A 224 -12.96 16.31 -26.78
C PRO A 224 -11.94 16.46 -25.65
N ILE A 225 -12.42 16.66 -24.41
CA ILE A 225 -11.56 16.77 -23.22
C ILE A 225 -10.70 15.50 -23.05
N ILE A 226 -11.30 14.31 -23.18
CA ILE A 226 -10.61 13.05 -22.94
C ILE A 226 -10.02 12.49 -24.23
N ASP A 227 -8.74 12.14 -24.17
CA ASP A 227 -8.04 11.43 -25.23
C ASP A 227 -8.21 9.91 -25.11
N GLU A 228 -9.17 9.37 -25.87
CA GLU A 228 -9.45 7.94 -25.88
C GLU A 228 -8.35 7.10 -26.53
N GLU A 229 -7.54 7.67 -27.42
CA GLU A 229 -6.42 6.95 -28.04
C GLU A 229 -5.32 6.76 -27.01
N PHE A 230 -4.94 7.85 -26.34
CA PHE A 230 -3.97 7.82 -25.24
C PHE A 230 -4.42 6.84 -24.13
N GLY A 231 -5.70 6.85 -23.76
CA GLY A 231 -6.23 5.89 -22.78
C GLY A 231 -6.12 4.42 -23.21
N ARG A 232 -6.30 4.11 -24.50
CA ARG A 232 -6.12 2.74 -25.04
C ARG A 232 -4.65 2.31 -25.01
N ASP A 233 -3.74 3.24 -25.25
CA ASP A 233 -2.31 2.99 -25.16
C ASP A 233 -1.90 2.72 -23.72
N LEU A 234 -2.41 3.49 -22.76
CA LEU A 234 -2.19 3.25 -21.32
C LEU A 234 -2.71 1.89 -20.85
N PHE A 235 -3.89 1.46 -21.32
CA PHE A 235 -4.37 0.09 -21.05
C PHE A 235 -3.42 -0.98 -21.59
N THR A 236 -2.86 -0.74 -22.77
CA THR A 236 -1.91 -1.66 -23.42
C THR A 236 -0.57 -1.68 -22.67
N ALA A 237 -0.08 -0.52 -22.24
CA ALA A 237 1.12 -0.38 -21.41
C ALA A 237 0.96 -1.05 -20.03
N SER A 238 -0.26 -1.09 -19.49
CA SER A 238 -0.60 -1.78 -18.24
C SER A 238 -0.66 -3.31 -18.38
N GLY A 239 -0.38 -3.86 -19.57
CA GLY A 239 -0.36 -5.31 -19.82
C GLY A 239 -1.74 -5.94 -20.03
N ILE A 240 -2.82 -5.16 -20.15
CA ILE A 240 -4.17 -5.69 -20.40
C ILE A 240 -4.30 -5.93 -21.91
N PRO A 241 -4.62 -7.13 -22.40
CA PRO A 241 -4.71 -7.39 -23.84
C PRO A 241 -5.94 -6.75 -24.49
N LEU A 242 -5.88 -6.47 -25.80
CA LEU A 242 -6.97 -5.88 -26.59
C LEU A 242 -8.24 -6.76 -26.62
N SER A 243 -8.10 -8.06 -26.38
CA SER A 243 -9.20 -9.01 -26.30
C SER A 243 -10.12 -8.79 -25.09
N GLU A 244 -9.58 -8.25 -23.99
CA GLU A 244 -10.29 -8.06 -22.72
C GLU A 244 -11.06 -6.74 -22.69
N LYS A 245 -12.09 -6.66 -23.53
CA LYS A 245 -12.96 -5.48 -23.64
C LYS A 245 -13.72 -5.15 -22.35
N GLU A 246 -13.94 -6.13 -21.48
CA GLU A 246 -14.66 -5.90 -20.21
C GLU A 246 -13.84 -5.05 -19.24
N ILE A 247 -12.52 -5.28 -19.16
CA ILE A 247 -11.62 -4.54 -18.26
C ILE A 247 -11.27 -3.17 -18.85
N ARG A 248 -11.12 -3.08 -20.18
CA ARG A 248 -10.85 -1.84 -20.91
C ARG A 248 -12.08 -0.91 -21.03
N THR A 249 -13.03 -1.00 -20.09
CA THR A 249 -14.26 -0.21 -20.15
C THR A 249 -14.05 1.16 -19.49
N PRO A 250 -14.06 2.27 -20.24
CA PRO A 250 -13.98 3.60 -19.65
C PRO A 250 -15.25 3.92 -18.86
N VAL A 251 -15.10 4.75 -17.84
CA VAL A 251 -16.17 5.13 -16.92
C VAL A 251 -17.05 6.23 -17.55
N ASP A 252 -18.38 6.08 -17.41
CA ASP A 252 -19.37 7.11 -17.76
C ASP A 252 -19.66 7.98 -16.54
N VAL A 253 -19.24 9.24 -16.60
CA VAL A 253 -19.27 10.18 -15.46
C VAL A 253 -20.64 10.84 -15.24
N ARG A 254 -21.55 10.77 -16.22
CA ARG A 254 -22.86 11.47 -16.17
C ARG A 254 -23.76 11.01 -15.02
N LYS A 255 -23.57 9.78 -14.55
CA LYS A 255 -24.42 9.15 -13.53
C LYS A 255 -23.71 9.02 -12.17
N ILE A 256 -22.52 9.60 -12.05
CA ILE A 256 -21.73 9.53 -10.82
C ILE A 256 -22.00 10.80 -10.03
N GLU A 257 -22.74 10.62 -8.96
CA GLU A 257 -23.02 11.63 -7.92
C GLU A 257 -21.70 12.00 -7.26
N TYR A 258 -21.43 13.30 -7.14
CA TYR A 258 -20.19 13.83 -6.56
C TYR A 258 -20.46 14.43 -5.17
N ASN A 259 -21.20 15.54 -5.10
CA ASN A 259 -21.58 16.19 -3.85
C ASN A 259 -22.95 16.86 -3.97
N GLU A 260 -24.01 16.10 -4.25
CA GLU A 260 -25.36 16.63 -4.47
C GLU A 260 -25.88 17.47 -3.29
N LEU A 261 -26.75 18.44 -3.60
CA LEU A 261 -27.51 19.19 -2.61
C LEU A 261 -28.59 18.28 -2.00
N ASP A 262 -28.68 18.28 -0.67
CA ASP A 262 -29.79 17.63 0.01
C ASP A 262 -31.10 18.42 -0.18
N ASP A 263 -32.23 17.81 0.20
CA ASP A 263 -33.56 18.45 0.14
C ASP A 263 -33.65 19.74 0.99
N SER A 264 -32.67 19.97 1.88
CA SER A 264 -32.55 21.17 2.71
C SER A 264 -31.65 22.25 2.10
N GLY A 265 -31.11 22.01 0.89
CA GLY A 265 -30.21 22.92 0.17
C GLY A 265 -28.76 22.92 0.69
N ASN A 266 -28.37 21.98 1.55
CA ASN A 266 -27.01 21.83 2.07
C ASN A 266 -26.25 20.74 1.30
N ARG A 267 -24.95 20.96 1.08
CA ARG A 267 -24.05 19.95 0.50
C ARG A 267 -23.73 18.89 1.56
N SER A 268 -23.67 17.63 1.15
CA SER A 268 -23.40 16.50 2.06
C SER A 268 -21.98 16.51 2.63
N ASP A 269 -21.02 16.97 1.83
CA ASP A 269 -19.62 17.08 2.19
C ASP A 269 -19.17 18.53 2.00
N ARG A 270 -18.65 19.14 3.07
CA ARG A 270 -18.20 20.54 3.03
C ARG A 270 -16.81 20.66 2.41
N ASP A 271 -16.00 19.60 2.50
CA ASP A 271 -14.60 19.64 2.08
C ASP A 271 -14.46 19.38 0.58
N LYS A 272 -15.49 18.75 -0.03
CA LYS A 272 -15.61 18.58 -1.49
C LYS A 272 -16.05 19.86 -2.20
N LEU A 273 -15.71 19.93 -3.49
CA LEU A 273 -16.15 21.01 -4.36
C LEU A 273 -17.68 21.01 -4.53
N SER A 274 -18.24 22.19 -4.85
CA SER A 274 -19.69 22.41 -4.92
C SER A 274 -20.29 22.02 -6.28
N TYR A 275 -20.15 20.74 -6.66
CA TYR A 275 -20.71 20.18 -7.90
C TYR A 275 -21.63 18.99 -7.62
N ASP A 276 -22.68 18.84 -8.44
CA ASP A 276 -23.66 17.76 -8.26
C ASP A 276 -23.12 16.45 -8.81
N THR A 277 -22.64 16.45 -10.05
CA THR A 277 -22.07 15.26 -10.71
C THR A 277 -20.58 15.40 -11.01
N VAL A 278 -19.90 14.26 -11.19
CA VAL A 278 -18.50 14.25 -11.63
C VAL A 278 -18.35 14.87 -13.02
N ALA A 279 -19.37 14.76 -13.88
CA ALA A 279 -19.37 15.43 -15.18
C ALA A 279 -19.34 16.97 -15.03
N ASP A 280 -20.09 17.52 -14.07
CA ASP A 280 -20.11 18.96 -13.80
C ASP A 280 -18.77 19.44 -13.21
N LEU A 281 -18.18 18.64 -12.32
CA LEU A 281 -16.84 18.89 -11.80
C LEU A 281 -15.83 18.98 -12.96
N ILE A 282 -15.75 17.97 -13.83
CA ILE A 282 -14.80 17.95 -14.95
C ILE A 282 -15.04 19.14 -15.90
N ASN A 283 -16.30 19.44 -16.21
CA ASN A 283 -16.64 20.45 -17.21
C ASN A 283 -16.47 21.90 -16.75
N ASN A 284 -16.42 22.15 -15.45
CA ASN A 284 -16.41 23.50 -14.89
C ASN A 284 -15.16 23.77 -14.04
N ASP A 285 -14.60 22.75 -13.39
CA ASP A 285 -13.38 22.91 -12.60
C ASP A 285 -12.12 22.71 -13.44
N TRP A 286 -12.05 21.72 -14.32
CA TRP A 286 -10.79 21.45 -15.02
C TRP A 286 -10.45 22.58 -16.00
N THR A 287 -9.26 23.14 -15.83
CA THR A 287 -8.74 24.20 -16.69
C THR A 287 -7.57 23.69 -17.51
N PHE A 288 -7.59 23.96 -18.80
CA PHE A 288 -6.55 23.54 -19.76
C PHE A 288 -5.73 24.77 -20.10
N LEU A 289 -4.44 24.72 -19.76
CA LEU A 289 -3.50 25.81 -20.03
C LEU A 289 -2.73 25.55 -21.30
N ASP A 290 -2.33 26.62 -22.00
CA ASP A 290 -1.69 26.57 -23.32
C ASP A 290 -0.34 25.82 -23.35
N HIS A 291 0.32 25.76 -22.19
CA HIS A 291 1.61 25.08 -22.05
C HIS A 291 1.48 23.56 -21.83
N GLU A 292 0.28 23.06 -21.54
CA GLU A 292 0.03 21.64 -21.38
C GLU A 292 -0.19 20.98 -22.75
N VAL A 293 0.64 19.99 -23.06
CA VAL A 293 0.68 19.36 -24.39
C VAL A 293 -0.23 18.15 -24.52
N GLN A 294 -0.50 17.47 -23.42
CA GLN A 294 -1.19 16.18 -23.40
C GLN A 294 -2.59 16.36 -22.82
N ARG A 295 -3.61 15.85 -23.51
CA ARG A 295 -4.97 15.80 -22.93
C ARG A 295 -5.10 14.61 -21.96
N PRO A 296 -5.90 14.73 -20.90
CA PRO A 296 -6.15 13.63 -19.98
C PRO A 296 -6.78 12.43 -20.69
N ALA A 297 -6.38 11.22 -20.31
CA ALA A 297 -7.07 9.97 -20.69
C ALA A 297 -8.13 9.56 -19.64
N GLY A 298 -7.96 10.05 -18.42
CA GLY A 298 -8.73 9.64 -17.27
C GLY A 298 -8.57 10.59 -16.10
N ALA A 299 -8.73 10.03 -14.91
CA ALA A 299 -8.58 10.74 -13.65
C ALA A 299 -7.97 9.82 -12.59
N TYR A 300 -7.22 10.41 -11.67
CA TYR A 300 -6.88 9.80 -10.41
C TYR A 300 -8.02 10.02 -9.40
N LEU A 301 -8.33 8.96 -8.65
CA LEU A 301 -9.11 9.08 -7.41
C LEU A 301 -8.14 9.43 -6.30
N VAL A 302 -8.39 10.55 -5.63
CA VAL A 302 -7.48 11.14 -4.65
C VAL A 302 -8.19 11.39 -3.33
N ASP A 303 -7.43 11.26 -2.25
CA ASP A 303 -7.84 11.74 -0.94
C ASP A 303 -7.35 13.19 -0.75
N THR A 304 -8.24 14.03 -0.24
CA THR A 304 -7.99 15.45 0.06
C THR A 304 -7.81 15.70 1.55
N ALA A 305 -8.13 14.71 2.39
CA ALA A 305 -7.88 14.78 3.83
C ALA A 305 -6.37 14.84 4.14
N PRO A 306 -5.95 15.46 5.26
CA PRO A 306 -4.54 15.58 5.63
C PRO A 306 -3.96 14.23 6.10
N VAL A 307 -3.70 13.34 5.15
CA VAL A 307 -3.19 11.98 5.36
C VAL A 307 -1.78 11.82 4.82
N ASN A 308 -0.97 11.02 5.50
CA ASN A 308 0.37 10.67 5.04
C ASN A 308 0.35 9.34 4.28
N THR A 309 1.08 9.28 3.16
CA THR A 309 1.16 8.06 2.33
C THR A 309 2.51 7.37 2.52
N MET A 310 2.48 6.08 2.87
CA MET A 310 3.68 5.23 2.93
C MET A 310 3.74 4.30 1.72
N VAL A 311 4.81 4.42 0.91
CA VAL A 311 5.02 3.55 -0.25
C VAL A 311 6.07 2.49 0.07
N LEU A 312 5.62 1.24 0.25
CA LEU A 312 6.49 0.08 0.47
C LEU A 312 6.75 -0.64 -0.86
N ALA A 313 7.98 -0.61 -1.32
CA ALA A 313 8.36 -1.23 -2.59
C ALA A 313 9.83 -1.68 -2.61
N ILE A 314 10.09 -2.82 -3.25
CA ILE A 314 11.46 -3.29 -3.50
C ILE A 314 12.18 -2.42 -4.54
N THR A 315 13.51 -2.53 -4.62
CA THR A 315 14.27 -1.86 -5.68
C THR A 315 13.82 -2.37 -7.06
N ARG A 316 13.74 -1.47 -8.05
CA ARG A 316 13.24 -1.75 -9.41
C ARG A 316 11.76 -2.16 -9.51
N ALA A 317 10.96 -2.01 -8.46
CA ALA A 317 9.50 -2.16 -8.54
C ALA A 317 8.76 -1.01 -9.25
N GLY A 318 9.49 0.01 -9.72
CA GLY A 318 8.88 1.16 -10.42
C GLY A 318 8.29 2.24 -9.51
N LYS A 319 8.54 2.24 -8.19
CA LYS A 319 7.94 3.20 -7.24
C LYS A 319 8.06 4.68 -7.63
N GLY A 320 9.15 5.06 -8.32
CA GLY A 320 9.35 6.41 -8.84
C GLY A 320 8.30 6.76 -9.89
N GLN A 321 8.23 5.94 -10.94
CA GLN A 321 7.37 6.16 -12.11
C GLN A 321 5.87 5.95 -11.81
N THR A 322 5.53 5.06 -10.87
CA THR A 322 4.12 4.67 -10.64
C THR A 322 3.40 5.53 -9.62
N VAL A 323 4.08 6.05 -8.60
CA VAL A 323 3.45 6.77 -7.49
C VAL A 323 4.09 8.14 -7.27
N ILE A 324 5.42 8.22 -7.14
CA ILE A 324 6.10 9.46 -6.75
C ILE A 324 5.97 10.52 -7.85
N GLU A 325 6.34 10.18 -9.08
CA GLU A 325 6.33 11.12 -10.21
C GLU A 325 4.93 11.62 -10.55
N PRO A 326 3.89 10.77 -10.64
CA PRO A 326 2.55 11.29 -10.89
C PRO A 326 2.01 12.10 -9.70
N THR A 327 2.43 11.81 -8.46
CA THR A 327 2.06 12.64 -7.29
C THR A 327 2.66 14.04 -7.38
N ILE A 328 3.95 14.15 -7.72
CA ILE A 328 4.60 15.45 -7.92
C ILE A 328 3.93 16.22 -9.07
N ASP A 329 3.65 15.54 -10.18
CA ASP A 329 2.97 16.15 -11.32
C ASP A 329 1.57 16.67 -10.93
N MET A 330 0.78 15.90 -10.18
CA MET A 330 -0.51 16.37 -9.66
C MET A 330 -0.36 17.61 -8.78
N TRP A 331 0.56 17.60 -7.80
CA TRP A 331 0.79 18.75 -6.92
C TRP A 331 1.14 20.01 -7.69
N THR A 332 1.92 19.90 -8.76
CA THR A 332 2.26 21.05 -9.61
C THR A 332 1.11 21.54 -10.48
N ARG A 333 0.07 20.71 -10.71
CA ARG A 333 -1.15 21.04 -11.49
C ARG A 333 -2.33 21.45 -10.60
N GLU A 334 -2.11 21.65 -9.30
CA GLU A 334 -3.13 22.22 -8.43
C GLU A 334 -3.24 23.72 -8.68
N LYS A 335 -4.46 24.22 -8.90
CA LYS A 335 -4.68 25.68 -9.05
C LYS A 335 -4.19 26.47 -7.84
N ARG A 336 -4.34 25.87 -6.65
CA ARG A 336 -3.76 26.38 -5.41
C ARG A 336 -2.42 25.69 -5.17
N LYS A 337 -1.36 26.33 -5.65
CA LYS A 337 0.01 25.83 -5.52
C LYS A 337 0.42 25.68 -4.06
N ASN A 338 0.88 24.49 -3.72
CA ASN A 338 1.48 24.16 -2.43
C ASN A 338 3.01 24.20 -2.52
N ASN A 339 3.67 24.46 -1.39
CA ASN A 339 5.13 24.33 -1.31
C ASN A 339 5.50 22.84 -1.26
N ILE A 340 6.43 22.42 -2.10
CA ILE A 340 6.84 21.02 -2.22
C ILE A 340 8.30 20.91 -1.76
N VAL A 341 8.56 20.02 -0.80
CA VAL A 341 9.93 19.69 -0.37
C VAL A 341 10.18 18.23 -0.72
N VAL A 342 11.15 17.98 -1.60
CA VAL A 342 11.49 16.63 -2.08
C VAL A 342 12.92 16.31 -1.73
N ASN A 343 13.13 15.16 -1.10
CA ASN A 343 14.47 14.58 -0.95
C ASN A 343 14.77 13.68 -2.15
N ASP A 344 15.61 14.16 -3.06
CA ASP A 344 16.01 13.44 -4.25
C ASP A 344 17.51 13.08 -4.20
N PRO A 345 17.86 11.86 -3.74
CA PRO A 345 19.26 11.45 -3.62
C PRO A 345 19.97 11.28 -4.96
N LYS A 346 19.24 11.24 -6.08
CA LYS A 346 19.80 10.98 -7.42
C LYS A 346 19.72 12.16 -8.38
N GLY A 347 18.82 13.11 -8.13
CA GLY A 347 18.54 14.24 -9.02
C GLY A 347 17.62 13.90 -10.21
N GLU A 348 17.11 12.67 -10.29
CA GLU A 348 16.24 12.21 -11.39
C GLU A 348 14.88 12.95 -11.38
N LEU A 349 14.35 13.26 -10.18
CA LEU A 349 13.05 13.93 -10.02
C LEU A 349 13.16 15.41 -10.37
N LEU A 350 14.27 16.05 -9.95
CA LEU A 350 14.53 17.44 -10.27
C LEU A 350 14.66 17.65 -11.78
N VAL A 351 15.51 16.87 -12.45
CA VAL A 351 15.74 17.00 -13.91
C VAL A 351 14.44 16.82 -14.69
N LYS A 352 13.58 15.88 -14.27
CA LYS A 352 12.31 15.60 -14.95
C LYS A 352 11.27 16.72 -14.75
N ASN A 353 11.18 17.29 -13.55
CA ASN A 353 10.13 18.25 -13.20
C ASN A 353 10.58 19.72 -13.30
N TYR A 354 11.85 19.99 -13.60
CA TYR A 354 12.39 21.36 -13.63
C TYR A 354 11.64 22.27 -14.59
N ILE A 355 11.52 21.86 -15.86
CA ILE A 355 10.85 22.64 -16.90
C ILE A 355 9.33 22.71 -16.63
N PRO A 356 8.60 21.60 -16.40
CA PRO A 356 7.16 21.66 -16.12
C PRO A 356 6.81 22.53 -14.91
N ALA A 357 7.52 22.38 -13.78
CA ALA A 357 7.23 23.15 -12.58
C ALA A 357 7.54 24.65 -12.78
N THR A 358 8.64 25.00 -13.47
CA THR A 358 8.98 26.40 -13.77
C THR A 358 7.91 27.05 -14.66
N ILE A 359 7.47 26.37 -15.72
CA ILE A 359 6.42 26.87 -16.63
C ILE A 359 5.09 27.03 -15.89
N ARG A 360 4.77 26.08 -15.01
CA ARG A 360 3.61 26.16 -14.11
C ARG A 360 3.77 27.24 -13.05
N GLY A 361 4.92 27.94 -12.96
CA GLY A 361 5.16 29.10 -12.11
C GLY A 361 5.57 28.74 -10.68
N TYR A 362 6.37 27.69 -10.51
CA TYR A 362 7.11 27.38 -9.29
C TYR A 362 8.50 27.99 -9.33
N GLU A 363 8.97 28.46 -8.19
CA GLU A 363 10.39 28.77 -7.96
C GLU A 363 11.08 27.50 -7.46
N ILE A 364 12.06 27.01 -8.23
CA ILE A 364 12.76 25.77 -7.91
C ILE A 364 14.06 26.13 -7.20
N VAL A 365 14.17 25.73 -5.94
CA VAL A 365 15.38 25.88 -5.13
C VAL A 365 16.04 24.51 -4.96
N GLN A 366 17.31 24.41 -5.35
CA GLN A 366 18.10 23.18 -5.30
C GLN A 366 19.16 23.26 -4.19
N PHE A 367 19.15 22.28 -3.30
CA PHE A 367 20.24 22.04 -2.36
C PHE A 367 20.96 20.73 -2.70
N ASN A 368 22.08 20.82 -3.41
CA ASN A 368 22.81 19.68 -3.98
C ASN A 368 24.18 19.45 -3.33
N LEU A 369 24.27 18.42 -2.50
CA LEU A 369 25.50 18.05 -1.81
C LEU A 369 26.54 17.35 -2.72
N ILE A 370 26.13 16.85 -3.90
CA ILE A 370 27.02 16.16 -4.84
C ILE A 370 27.76 17.16 -5.71
N ASN A 371 27.04 18.12 -6.29
CA ASN A 371 27.62 19.21 -7.07
C ASN A 371 27.27 20.56 -6.44
N PRO A 372 28.17 21.13 -5.61
CA PRO A 372 27.94 22.40 -4.94
C PRO A 372 27.72 23.58 -5.90
N LEU A 373 28.22 23.51 -7.14
CA LEU A 373 28.04 24.58 -8.13
C LEU A 373 26.58 24.72 -8.59
N ASN A 374 25.79 23.66 -8.46
CA ASN A 374 24.37 23.64 -8.81
C ASN A 374 23.47 23.86 -7.59
N THR A 375 24.03 24.29 -6.46
CA THR A 375 23.28 24.54 -5.22
C THR A 375 22.98 26.02 -5.08
N ASP A 376 21.73 26.33 -4.76
CA ASP A 376 21.36 27.65 -4.31
C ASP A 376 21.99 27.95 -2.95
N ILE A 377 22.61 29.12 -2.83
CA ILE A 377 23.40 29.49 -1.66
C ILE A 377 22.47 29.59 -0.44
N TYR A 378 22.63 28.67 0.50
CA TYR A 378 21.90 28.68 1.77
C TYR A 378 22.85 28.90 2.95
N ASN A 379 22.54 29.88 3.79
CA ASN A 379 23.24 30.11 5.05
C ASN A 379 22.37 29.66 6.23
N PRO A 380 22.67 28.53 6.89
CA PRO A 380 21.88 28.06 8.03
C PRO A 380 21.91 29.02 9.22
N LEU A 381 22.94 29.88 9.33
CA LEU A 381 23.05 30.88 10.39
C LEU A 381 22.35 32.22 10.04
N GLY A 382 21.76 32.33 8.84
CA GLY A 382 21.17 33.58 8.35
C GLY A 382 20.12 34.15 9.30
N PHE A 383 19.12 33.33 9.68
CA PHE A 383 18.04 33.76 10.58
C PHE A 383 18.54 34.11 12.00
N ALA A 384 19.56 33.41 12.49
CA ALA A 384 20.17 33.71 13.78
C ALA A 384 20.92 35.04 13.74
N ALA A 385 21.70 35.29 12.68
CA ALA A 385 22.44 36.53 12.49
C ALA A 385 21.52 37.74 12.31
N GLU A 386 20.41 37.58 11.59
CA GLU A 386 19.39 38.62 11.42
C GLU A 386 18.70 38.94 12.75
N SER A 387 18.25 37.91 13.49
CA SER A 387 17.62 38.09 14.81
C SER A 387 18.55 38.77 15.82
N ALA A 388 19.85 38.45 15.77
CA ALA A 388 20.85 39.12 16.60
C ALA A 388 21.04 40.59 16.20
N ARG A 389 20.98 40.91 14.89
CA ARG A 389 21.07 42.28 14.38
C ARG A 389 19.83 43.11 14.75
N GLU A 390 18.65 42.50 14.81
CA GLU A 390 17.41 43.11 15.31
C GLU A 390 17.41 43.32 16.83
N GLY A 391 18.42 42.83 17.55
CA GLY A 391 18.53 42.90 19.01
C GLY A 391 17.68 41.86 19.75
N ASN A 392 17.07 40.91 19.05
CA ASN A 392 16.28 39.83 19.63
C ASN A 392 17.17 38.60 19.92
N PHE A 393 17.96 38.70 20.99
CA PHE A 393 18.90 37.64 21.39
C PHE A 393 18.23 36.33 21.80
N THR A 394 17.01 36.39 22.34
CA THR A 394 16.23 35.17 22.69
C THR A 394 15.87 34.38 21.44
N LYS A 395 15.41 35.06 20.39
CA LYS A 395 15.10 34.42 19.11
C LYS A 395 16.36 33.89 18.42
N ALA A 396 17.44 34.65 18.45
CA ALA A 396 18.74 34.21 17.93
C ALA A 396 19.26 32.93 18.64
N ALA A 397 19.19 32.89 19.98
CA ALA A 397 19.55 31.71 20.76
C ALA A 397 18.70 30.50 20.39
N SER A 398 17.37 30.67 20.27
CA SER A 398 16.47 29.58 19.87
C SER A 398 16.81 29.00 18.49
N TYR A 399 17.19 29.85 17.52
CA TYR A 399 17.61 29.37 16.20
C TYR A 399 18.93 28.60 16.27
N ILE A 400 19.90 29.07 17.06
CA ILE A 400 21.19 28.38 17.24
C ILE A 400 20.99 27.04 17.95
N GLU A 401 20.14 26.96 18.97
CA GLU A 401 19.80 25.72 19.67
C GLU A 401 19.10 24.73 18.73
N ASN A 402 18.11 25.16 17.96
CA ASN A 402 17.42 24.31 16.98
C ASN A 402 18.38 23.77 15.93
N ILE A 403 19.30 24.61 15.43
CA ILE A 403 20.36 24.18 14.51
C ILE A 403 21.26 23.14 15.19
N GLY A 404 21.66 23.38 16.44
CA GLY A 404 22.45 22.45 17.24
C GLY A 404 21.78 21.08 17.41
N ASP A 405 20.50 21.06 17.74
CA ASP A 405 19.72 19.82 17.90
C ASP A 405 19.56 19.05 16.58
N ILE A 406 19.48 19.73 15.42
CA ILE A 406 19.43 19.09 14.09
C ILE A 406 20.78 18.44 13.72
N PHE A 407 21.89 19.14 13.93
CA PHE A 407 23.23 18.63 13.60
C PHE A 407 23.71 17.57 14.60
N PHE A 408 23.28 17.67 15.87
CA PHE A 408 23.69 16.78 16.95
C PHE A 408 22.46 16.19 17.66
N PRO A 409 21.73 15.26 16.99
CA PRO A 409 20.50 14.69 17.53
C PRO A 409 20.73 13.98 18.86
N ARG A 410 19.68 13.97 19.70
CA ARG A 410 19.82 13.48 21.08
C ARG A 410 19.84 11.96 21.21
N GLU A 411 19.24 11.27 20.26
CA GLU A 411 19.05 9.83 20.24
C GLU A 411 20.18 9.15 19.44
N GLY A 412 20.75 8.07 20.01
CA GLY A 412 21.77 7.26 19.33
C GLY A 412 23.23 7.73 19.44
N ALA A 413 23.51 8.78 20.22
CA ALA A 413 24.88 9.25 20.44
C ALA A 413 25.50 8.64 21.72
N ASP A 414 26.61 7.91 21.56
CA ASP A 414 27.32 7.20 22.64
C ASP A 414 27.83 8.10 23.79
N ASP A 415 27.97 9.42 23.57
CA ASP A 415 28.44 10.35 24.59
C ASP A 415 27.64 11.68 24.62
N PRO A 416 26.87 11.95 25.69
CA PRO A 416 26.17 13.23 25.91
C PRO A 416 27.09 14.43 26.21
N MET A 417 28.32 14.20 26.67
CA MET A 417 29.21 15.26 27.18
C MET A 417 29.74 16.18 26.07
N TRP A 418 30.12 15.61 24.92
CA TRP A 418 30.63 16.37 23.77
C TRP A 418 29.56 17.29 23.16
N ARG A 419 28.29 16.89 23.25
CA ARG A 419 27.14 17.69 22.79
C ARG A 419 26.93 18.94 23.65
N ALA A 420 26.91 18.76 24.96
CA ALA A 420 26.69 19.85 25.91
C ALA A 420 27.77 20.94 25.79
N ARG A 421 29.05 20.56 25.63
CA ARG A 421 30.15 21.53 25.45
C ARG A 421 30.04 22.32 24.15
N CYS A 422 29.59 21.70 23.06
CA CYS A 422 29.46 22.37 21.76
C CYS A 422 28.37 23.45 21.75
N CYS A 423 27.24 23.23 22.45
CA CYS A 423 26.16 24.21 22.54
C CYS A 423 26.37 25.24 23.67
N SER A 424 26.94 24.84 24.81
CA SER A 424 27.06 25.73 25.99
C SER A 424 28.15 26.80 25.85
N GLN A 425 29.15 26.61 24.99
CA GLN A 425 30.24 27.59 24.81
C GLN A 425 29.91 28.75 23.86
N LYS A 426 28.77 28.71 23.14
CA LYS A 426 28.39 29.77 22.18
C LYS A 426 27.41 30.82 22.72
N ALA A 427 26.93 30.64 23.96
CA ALA A 427 25.96 31.52 24.61
C ALA A 427 26.57 32.48 25.65
N ALA A 428 27.90 32.57 25.72
CA ALA A 428 28.64 33.45 26.64
C ALA A 428 29.40 34.55 25.89
#